data_AF-A0A9D5MQ65-F1
#
_entry.id   AF-A0A9D5MQ65-F1
#
_cell.length_a   1.000
_cell.length_b   1.000
_cell.length_c   1.000
_cell.angle_alpha   90.00
_cell.angle_beta   90.00
_cell.angle_gamma   90.00
#
_symmetry.space_group_name_H-M   'P 1'
#
loop_
_entity.id
_entity.type
_entity.pdbx_description
1 polymer ?
#
loop_
_entity_poly.entity_id
_entity_poly.type
_entity_poly.pdbx_seq_one_letter_code
_entity_poly.pdbx_strand_id
1 'polypeptide(L)'
;MKKQIKILGIFLFMLTMLCGCSKMTPQTVDGVKDYLVQNGYYDEKYYSSAQLDGVSACVDFLTNKWTLLFYDYGNRKEDFETIYEGTLAEFTVTTEVKKSNYTISEVYTDTNYSLFVRVDNTLLHVTGPKEDMYEIRDLVEGLGYYKE
;
A
#
# COMPACT_ATOMS: atom_id res chain seq x y z
N MET A 1 -5.07 -59.58 8.47
CA MET A 1 -4.80 -58.46 7.53
C MET A 1 -5.74 -57.31 7.84
N LYS A 2 -5.22 -56.13 8.20
CA LYS A 2 -5.82 -54.78 8.01
C LYS A 2 -4.99 -53.77 8.83
N LYS A 3 -4.04 -53.12 8.17
CA LYS A 3 -3.34 -51.93 8.69
C LYS A 3 -3.10 -51.01 7.50
N GLN A 4 -4.05 -50.16 7.16
CA GLN A 4 -3.83 -48.96 6.33
C GLN A 4 -4.89 -47.90 6.65
N ILE A 5 -4.74 -47.23 7.80
CA ILE A 5 -5.43 -45.97 8.10
C ILE A 5 -4.44 -45.10 8.87
N LYS A 6 -3.40 -44.55 8.23
CA LYS A 6 -2.51 -43.55 8.85
C LYS A 6 -1.90 -42.50 7.91
N ILE A 7 -2.29 -42.44 6.63
CA ILE A 7 -1.61 -41.54 5.66
C ILE A 7 -2.44 -40.28 5.32
N LEU A 8 -3.77 -40.29 5.53
CA LEU A 8 -4.63 -39.18 5.07
C LEU A 8 -4.60 -37.93 5.96
N GLY A 9 -4.12 -38.02 7.21
CA GLY A 9 -4.11 -36.89 8.15
C GLY A 9 -2.92 -35.93 8.02
N ILE A 10 -1.82 -36.37 7.38
CA ILE A 10 -0.58 -35.58 7.30
C ILE A 10 -0.62 -34.59 6.12
N PHE A 11 -1.34 -34.91 5.05
CA PHE A 11 -1.46 -34.04 3.88
C PHE A 11 -2.30 -32.77 4.15
N LEU A 12 -3.28 -32.86 5.05
CA LEU A 12 -4.13 -31.73 5.40
C LEU A 12 -3.43 -30.72 6.33
N PHE A 13 -2.41 -31.16 7.08
CA PHE A 13 -1.62 -30.30 7.98
C PHE A 13 -0.46 -29.59 7.25
N MET A 14 0.02 -30.11 6.12
CA MET A 14 1.02 -29.43 5.28
C MET A 14 0.43 -28.30 4.43
N LEU A 15 -0.87 -28.34 4.10
CA LEU A 15 -1.54 -27.29 3.34
C LEU A 15 -1.78 -26.00 4.15
N THR A 16 -1.82 -26.08 5.50
CA THR A 16 -2.01 -24.90 6.35
C THR A 16 -0.70 -24.21 6.78
N MET A 17 0.45 -24.86 6.58
CA MET A 17 1.77 -24.25 6.84
C MET A 17 2.31 -23.40 5.67
N LEU A 18 1.55 -23.27 4.58
CA LEU A 18 1.86 -22.40 3.45
C LEU A 18 1.29 -20.98 3.58
N CYS A 19 0.76 -20.58 4.75
CA CYS A 19 0.62 -19.17 5.13
C CYS A 19 2.00 -18.54 5.41
N GLY A 20 2.94 -18.76 4.49
CA GLY A 20 4.23 -18.10 4.46
C GLY A 20 4.02 -16.64 4.13
N CYS A 21 4.79 -15.78 4.82
CA CYS A 21 5.02 -14.37 4.54
C CYS A 21 4.08 -13.77 3.49
N SER A 22 2.93 -13.24 3.90
CA SER A 22 1.99 -12.61 2.97
C SER A 22 2.66 -11.37 2.37
N LYS A 23 3.24 -11.50 1.18
CA LYS A 23 3.75 -10.36 0.43
C LYS A 23 2.58 -9.45 0.07
N MET A 24 2.78 -8.15 0.17
CA MET A 24 1.87 -7.20 -0.48
C MET A 24 2.17 -7.21 -1.98
N THR A 25 1.15 -7.03 -2.81
CA THR A 25 1.31 -6.96 -4.27
C THR A 25 1.20 -5.49 -4.67
N PRO A 26 2.14 -4.95 -5.45
CA PRO A 26 2.05 -3.57 -5.91
C PRO A 26 0.82 -3.39 -6.82
N GLN A 27 0.16 -2.25 -6.71
CA GLN A 27 -0.92 -1.83 -7.62
C GLN A 27 -0.35 -1.11 -8.85
N THR A 28 -1.19 -0.93 -9.86
CA THR A 28 -0.95 -0.02 -10.97
C THR A 28 -1.73 1.29 -10.75
N VAL A 29 -1.38 2.34 -11.50
CA VAL A 29 -2.17 3.60 -11.51
C VAL A 29 -3.64 3.33 -11.84
N ASP A 30 -3.91 2.47 -12.83
CA ASP A 30 -5.27 2.08 -13.20
C ASP A 30 -5.97 1.31 -12.07
N GLY A 31 -5.27 0.39 -11.40
CA GLY A 31 -5.81 -0.35 -10.26
C GLY A 31 -6.19 0.55 -9.09
N VAL A 32 -5.37 1.56 -8.79
CA VAL A 32 -5.69 2.59 -7.79
C VAL A 32 -6.92 3.38 -8.22
N LYS A 33 -6.95 3.89 -9.47
CA LYS A 33 -8.09 4.65 -9.98
C LYS A 33 -9.39 3.84 -9.93
N ASP A 34 -9.36 2.60 -10.39
CA ASP A 34 -10.53 1.72 -10.41
C ASP A 34 -11.08 1.51 -9.00
N TYR A 35 -10.20 1.29 -8.02
CA TYR A 35 -10.61 1.18 -6.62
C TYR A 35 -11.27 2.48 -6.10
N LEU A 36 -10.67 3.65 -6.38
CA LEU A 36 -11.23 4.93 -5.96
C LEU A 36 -12.60 5.19 -6.56
N VAL A 37 -12.81 4.84 -7.84
CA VAL A 37 -14.10 4.96 -8.53
C VAL A 37 -15.13 4.02 -7.90
N GLN A 38 -14.78 2.75 -7.69
CA GLN A 38 -15.68 1.75 -7.14
C GLN A 38 -16.15 2.06 -5.72
N ASN A 39 -15.31 2.74 -4.93
CA ASN A 39 -15.58 3.05 -3.52
C ASN A 39 -15.99 4.51 -3.27
N GLY A 40 -16.24 5.31 -4.33
CA GLY A 40 -16.79 6.66 -4.21
C GLY A 40 -15.80 7.73 -3.70
N TYR A 41 -14.50 7.44 -3.73
CA TYR A 41 -13.45 8.40 -3.36
C TYR A 41 -12.97 9.26 -4.53
N TYR A 42 -13.19 8.81 -5.76
CA TYR A 42 -12.70 9.46 -6.98
C TYR A 42 -13.42 10.78 -7.28
N ASP A 43 -12.63 11.84 -7.52
CA ASP A 43 -13.12 13.10 -8.08
C ASP A 43 -12.39 13.40 -9.40
N GLU A 44 -13.08 13.21 -10.53
CA GLU A 44 -12.52 13.40 -11.87
C GLU A 44 -11.90 14.80 -12.07
N LYS A 45 -12.41 15.81 -11.35
CA LYS A 45 -11.91 17.17 -11.44
C LYS A 45 -10.47 17.31 -10.92
N TYR A 46 -10.11 16.50 -9.94
CA TYR A 46 -8.85 16.62 -9.21
C TYR A 46 -7.86 15.50 -9.51
N TYR A 47 -8.35 14.40 -10.09
CA TYR A 47 -7.50 13.33 -10.55
C TYR A 47 -6.56 13.78 -11.67
N SER A 48 -5.29 13.47 -11.51
CA SER A 48 -4.26 13.64 -12.52
C SER A 48 -3.37 12.41 -12.56
N SER A 49 -3.00 11.96 -13.75
CA SER A 49 -2.05 10.88 -13.95
C SER A 49 -0.99 11.26 -14.98
N ALA A 50 0.22 10.78 -14.77
CA ALA A 50 1.34 11.03 -15.67
C ALA A 50 2.18 9.76 -15.89
N GLN A 51 2.79 9.67 -17.06
CA GLN A 51 3.85 8.73 -17.37
C GLN A 51 5.12 9.54 -17.69
N LEU A 52 6.16 9.37 -16.89
CA LEU A 52 7.42 10.09 -17.01
C LEU A 52 8.58 9.10 -16.91
N ASP A 53 9.27 8.86 -18.03
CA ASP A 53 10.54 8.12 -18.06
C ASP A 53 10.50 6.81 -17.23
N GLY A 54 9.55 5.93 -17.55
CA GLY A 54 9.37 4.64 -16.88
C GLY A 54 8.68 4.68 -15.51
N VAL A 55 8.31 5.88 -15.01
CA VAL A 55 7.50 6.06 -13.80
C VAL A 55 6.07 6.39 -14.18
N SER A 56 5.12 5.66 -13.61
CA SER A 56 3.69 5.95 -13.69
C SER A 56 3.25 6.57 -12.38
N ALA A 57 2.49 7.66 -12.41
CA ALA A 57 2.04 8.31 -11.20
C ALA A 57 0.59 8.78 -11.32
N CYS A 58 -0.09 8.87 -10.17
CA CYS A 58 -1.31 9.64 -10.06
C CYS A 58 -1.37 10.44 -8.75
N VAL A 59 -2.12 11.53 -8.81
CA VAL A 59 -2.48 12.37 -7.67
C VAL A 59 -3.98 12.60 -7.74
N ASP A 60 -4.65 12.55 -6.60
CA ASP A 60 -6.08 12.85 -6.50
C ASP A 60 -6.38 13.62 -5.21
N PHE A 61 -7.28 14.60 -5.31
CA PHE A 61 -7.95 15.20 -4.15
C PHE A 61 -9.31 14.52 -4.03
N LEU A 62 -9.37 13.54 -3.13
CA LEU A 62 -10.51 12.66 -2.97
C LEU A 62 -11.77 13.43 -2.57
N THR A 63 -12.95 12.83 -2.75
CA THR A 63 -14.26 13.43 -2.43
C THR A 63 -14.40 13.88 -0.97
N ASN A 64 -13.64 13.25 -0.06
CA ASN A 64 -13.54 13.58 1.37
C ASN A 64 -12.41 14.59 1.70
N LYS A 65 -11.82 15.23 0.68
CA LYS A 65 -10.73 16.22 0.77
C LYS A 65 -9.37 15.67 1.24
N TRP A 66 -9.22 14.36 1.29
CA TRP A 66 -7.89 13.77 1.47
C TRP A 66 -7.08 13.89 0.19
N THR A 67 -5.76 13.80 0.32
CA THR A 67 -4.86 13.73 -0.84
C THR A 67 -4.29 12.33 -0.95
N LEU A 68 -4.35 11.76 -2.15
CA LEU A 68 -3.68 10.51 -2.49
C LEU A 68 -2.61 10.79 -3.53
N LEU A 69 -1.40 10.28 -3.30
CA LEU A 69 -0.33 10.24 -4.28
C LEU A 69 0.10 8.80 -4.45
N PHE A 70 0.24 8.38 -5.70
CA PHE A 70 0.73 7.06 -6.04
C PHE A 70 1.81 7.15 -7.10
N TYR A 71 2.89 6.40 -6.90
CA TYR A 71 3.99 6.28 -7.83
C TYR A 71 4.32 4.80 -8.04
N ASP A 72 4.44 4.39 -9.29
CA ASP A 72 4.99 3.11 -9.73
C ASP A 72 6.25 3.40 -10.54
N TYR A 73 7.42 3.08 -9.97
CA TYR A 73 8.71 3.36 -10.61
C TYR A 73 9.09 2.33 -11.67
N GLY A 74 8.26 1.32 -11.94
CA GLY A 74 8.53 0.26 -12.89
C GLY A 74 9.93 -0.34 -12.71
N ASN A 75 10.76 -0.27 -13.75
CA ASN A 75 12.11 -0.83 -13.74
C ASN A 75 13.15 0.08 -13.04
N ARG A 76 12.80 1.29 -12.61
CA ARG A 76 13.71 2.27 -11.96
C ARG A 76 13.85 2.05 -10.45
N LYS A 77 14.05 0.79 -10.05
CA LYS A 77 14.10 0.40 -8.64
C LYS A 77 15.27 1.03 -7.87
N GLU A 78 16.40 1.25 -8.54
CA GLU A 78 17.60 1.82 -7.89
C GLU A 78 17.40 3.30 -7.54
N ASP A 79 16.79 4.07 -8.43
CA ASP A 79 16.44 5.48 -8.17
C ASP A 79 15.39 5.61 -7.07
N PHE A 80 14.45 4.65 -7.02
CA PHE A 80 13.33 4.66 -6.10
C PHE A 80 13.75 4.67 -4.63
N GLU A 81 14.69 3.82 -4.21
CA GLU A 81 15.06 3.73 -2.79
C GLU A 81 15.64 5.06 -2.27
N THR A 82 16.48 5.73 -3.06
CA THR A 82 17.02 7.05 -2.71
C THR A 82 15.91 8.11 -2.62
N ILE A 83 14.95 8.08 -3.55
CA ILE A 83 13.83 9.02 -3.55
C ILE A 83 12.89 8.77 -2.35
N TYR A 84 12.62 7.50 -2.04
CA TYR A 84 11.78 7.11 -0.91
C TYR A 84 12.40 7.55 0.43
N GLU A 85 13.68 7.26 0.64
CA GLU A 85 14.40 7.67 1.85
C GLU A 85 14.47 9.20 1.97
N GLY A 86 14.75 9.89 0.86
CA GLY A 86 14.74 11.36 0.83
C GLY A 86 13.37 11.96 1.13
N THR A 87 12.29 11.35 0.62
CA THR A 87 10.91 11.78 0.90
C THR A 87 10.58 11.64 2.38
N LEU A 88 10.92 10.49 3.00
CA LEU A 88 10.63 10.26 4.41
C LEU A 88 11.52 11.07 5.36
N ALA A 89 12.72 11.47 4.93
CA ALA A 89 13.63 12.27 5.76
C ALA A 89 13.06 13.65 6.15
N GLU A 90 12.09 14.15 5.38
CA GLU A 90 11.38 15.41 5.65
C GLU A 90 10.31 15.27 6.75
N PHE A 91 10.03 14.04 7.22
CA PHE A 91 8.97 13.75 8.18
C PHE A 91 9.50 13.12 9.47
N THR A 92 8.83 13.42 10.58
CA THR A 92 9.03 12.68 11.82
C THR A 92 8.13 11.43 11.80
N VAL A 93 8.71 10.31 11.37
CA VAL A 93 8.00 9.01 11.37
C VAL A 93 7.68 8.60 12.80
N THR A 94 6.40 8.41 13.08
CA THR A 94 5.88 8.04 14.41
C THR A 94 5.82 6.53 14.59
N THR A 95 5.48 5.80 13.54
CA THR A 95 5.44 4.34 13.57
C THR A 95 5.95 3.80 12.24
N GLU A 96 6.73 2.72 12.29
CA GLU A 96 7.29 2.09 11.10
C GLU A 96 7.26 0.57 11.21
N VAL A 97 6.76 -0.08 10.15
CA VAL A 97 6.81 -1.53 9.98
C VAL A 97 7.58 -1.84 8.70
N LYS A 98 8.72 -2.51 8.84
CA LYS A 98 9.57 -2.94 7.71
C LYS A 98 9.50 -4.45 7.51
N LYS A 99 9.21 -4.87 6.27
CA LYS A 99 9.27 -6.26 5.79
C LYS A 99 10.11 -6.33 4.51
N SER A 100 10.28 -7.55 3.99
CA SER A 100 11.18 -7.80 2.85
C SER A 100 10.76 -7.06 1.57
N ASN A 101 9.46 -6.92 1.30
CA ASN A 101 8.96 -6.28 0.09
C ASN A 101 8.05 -5.07 0.37
N TYR A 102 7.87 -4.67 1.63
CA TYR A 102 7.07 -3.49 1.94
C TYR A 102 7.54 -2.77 3.20
N THR A 103 7.25 -1.48 3.27
CA THR A 103 7.41 -0.64 4.45
C THR A 103 6.16 0.20 4.63
N ILE A 104 5.64 0.25 5.86
CA ILE A 104 4.54 1.13 6.26
C ILE A 104 5.12 2.14 7.23
N SER A 105 4.96 3.43 6.93
CA SER A 105 5.41 4.55 7.77
C SER A 105 4.25 5.48 8.05
N GLU A 106 3.95 5.68 9.33
CA GLU A 106 2.91 6.57 9.80
C GLU A 106 3.50 7.87 10.33
N VAL A 107 2.92 9.00 9.94
CA VAL A 107 3.34 10.33 10.36
C VAL A 107 2.12 11.07 10.93
N TYR A 108 2.31 11.67 12.09
CA TYR A 108 1.28 12.43 12.78
C TYR A 108 1.74 13.87 12.98
N THR A 109 0.87 14.81 12.64
CA THR A 109 1.03 16.21 13.05
C THR A 109 -0.09 16.57 14.04
N ASP A 110 -0.20 17.85 14.39
CA ASP A 110 -1.29 18.33 15.23
C ASP A 110 -2.65 18.16 14.54
N THR A 111 -2.69 18.29 13.21
CA THR A 111 -3.94 18.32 12.44
C THR A 111 -4.11 17.16 11.48
N ASN A 112 -3.03 16.53 11.03
CA ASN A 112 -3.07 15.56 9.94
C ASN A 112 -2.50 14.21 10.34
N TYR A 113 -3.01 13.17 9.67
CA TYR A 113 -2.42 11.85 9.60
C TYR A 113 -1.96 11.60 8.17
N SER A 114 -0.74 11.08 8.02
CA SER A 114 -0.19 10.65 6.74
C SER A 114 0.30 9.21 6.83
N LEU A 115 -0.09 8.41 5.85
CA LEU A 115 0.28 7.03 5.71
C LEU A 115 1.09 6.84 4.43
N PHE A 116 2.37 6.50 4.58
CA PHE A 116 3.28 6.18 3.48
C PHE A 116 3.45 4.66 3.43
N VAL A 117 3.19 4.07 2.28
CA VAL A 117 3.40 2.65 2.06
C VAL A 117 4.23 2.41 0.81
N ARG A 118 5.41 1.86 1.03
CA ARG A 118 6.25 1.27 -0.01
C ARG A 118 5.84 -0.18 -0.21
N VAL A 119 5.57 -0.60 -1.45
CA VAL A 119 5.51 -2.03 -1.84
C VAL A 119 6.38 -2.22 -3.08
N ASP A 120 7.44 -3.01 -2.94
CA ASP A 120 8.49 -3.19 -3.96
C ASP A 120 9.02 -1.84 -4.49
N ASN A 121 8.69 -1.48 -5.72
CA ASN A 121 9.07 -0.25 -6.42
C ASN A 121 7.91 0.76 -6.53
N THR A 122 6.86 0.59 -5.72
CA THR A 122 5.72 1.49 -5.66
C THR A 122 5.65 2.23 -4.34
N LEU A 123 5.12 3.44 -4.36
CA LEU A 123 4.88 4.28 -3.19
C LEU A 123 3.45 4.81 -3.24
N LEU A 124 2.68 4.49 -2.22
CA LEU A 124 1.38 5.09 -1.93
C LEU A 124 1.55 6.05 -0.75
N HIS A 125 1.01 7.26 -0.87
CA HIS A 125 0.91 8.22 0.22
C HIS A 125 -0.52 8.74 0.28
N VAL A 126 -1.16 8.58 1.43
CA VAL A 126 -2.47 9.14 1.71
C VAL A 126 -2.36 10.07 2.90
N THR A 127 -2.94 11.26 2.80
CA THR A 127 -2.96 12.25 3.89
C THR A 127 -4.33 12.90 4.02
N GLY A 128 -4.75 13.13 5.26
CA GLY A 128 -6.00 13.77 5.60
C GLY A 128 -6.03 14.23 7.07
N PRO A 129 -7.18 14.69 7.56
CA PRO A 129 -7.38 15.06 8.96
C PRO A 129 -7.01 13.90 9.90
N LYS A 130 -6.41 14.24 11.04
CA LYS A 130 -5.95 13.24 12.03
C LYS A 130 -7.09 12.41 12.60
N GLU A 131 -8.28 13.00 12.72
CA GLU A 131 -9.50 12.33 13.17
C GLU A 131 -9.94 11.18 12.24
N ASP A 132 -9.56 11.24 10.96
CA ASP A 132 -9.92 10.26 9.94
C ASP A 132 -8.88 9.12 9.80
N MET A 133 -8.00 8.96 10.80
CA MET A 133 -6.88 8.01 10.75
C MET A 133 -7.33 6.58 10.42
N TYR A 134 -8.41 6.11 11.03
CA TYR A 134 -8.89 4.74 10.83
C TYR A 134 -9.44 4.56 9.42
N GLU A 135 -10.21 5.53 8.93
CA GLU A 135 -10.76 5.50 7.58
C GLU A 135 -9.67 5.63 6.50
N ILE A 136 -8.58 6.35 6.78
CA ILE A 136 -7.40 6.39 5.92
C ILE A 136 -6.72 5.01 5.88
N ARG A 137 -6.58 4.33 7.02
CA ARG A 137 -6.05 2.95 7.06
C ARG A 137 -6.93 1.99 6.29
N ASP A 138 -8.26 2.08 6.45
CA ASP A 138 -9.22 1.24 5.73
C ASP A 138 -9.11 1.45 4.21
N LEU A 139 -8.96 2.71 3.76
CA LEU A 139 -8.76 3.01 2.34
C LEU A 139 -7.46 2.37 1.81
N VAL A 140 -6.37 2.49 2.57
CA VAL A 140 -5.05 1.94 2.17
C VAL A 140 -5.04 0.41 2.26
N GLU A 141 -5.76 -0.18 3.21
CA GLU A 141 -5.99 -1.63 3.31
C GLU A 141 -6.74 -2.15 2.09
N GLY A 142 -7.84 -1.49 1.70
CA GLY A 142 -8.63 -1.92 0.54
C GLY A 142 -7.87 -1.80 -0.79
N LEU A 143 -6.89 -0.89 -0.87
CA LEU A 143 -5.92 -0.84 -1.97
C LEU A 143 -4.85 -1.95 -1.91
N GLY A 144 -4.78 -2.72 -0.82
CA GLY A 144 -3.83 -3.79 -0.59
C GLY A 144 -2.49 -3.34 0.01
N TYR A 145 -2.41 -2.10 0.51
CA TYR A 145 -1.19 -1.47 1.04
C TYR A 145 -1.17 -1.39 2.57
N TYR A 146 -2.17 -1.88 3.28
CA TYR A 146 -2.14 -1.95 4.75
C TYR A 146 -2.53 -3.35 5.22
N LYS A 147 -1.90 -3.81 6.29
CA LYS A 147 -2.21 -5.05 7.00
C LYS A 147 -1.89 -4.81 8.47
N GLU A 148 -2.88 -4.96 9.33
CA GLU A 148 -2.67 -4.99 10.79
C GLU A 148 -1.85 -6.21 11.24
#